data_AF-A0A0A8XAR9-F1
#
_entry.id   AF-A0A0A8XAR9-F1
#
_cell.length_a   1.000
_cell.length_b   1.000
_cell.length_c   1.000
_cell.angle_alpha   90.00
_cell.angle_beta   90.00
_cell.angle_gamma   90.00
#
_symmetry.space_group_name_H-M   'P 1'
#
loop_
_entity.id
_entity.type
_entity.pdbx_description
1 polymer ?
#
loop_
_entity_poly.entity_id
_entity_poly.type
_entity_poly.pdbx_seq_one_letter_code
_entity_poly.pdbx_strand_id
1 'polypeptide(L)'
;MLTACSDPSPLKSDIEVKINELFGTKFGLLDQVYIQSEGKTLTVLNPSEFLGYLEGAEKTAGEEITGAIVIVLKTSSEMKEYSKEQTIEELSFVTDNKLICNEDYCYKTSKELADLIESLK
;
A
#
# COMPACT_ATOMS: atom_id res chain seq x y z
N MET A 1 -0.21 33.60 -29.56
CA MET A 1 -1.09 32.69 -28.79
C MET A 1 -0.18 31.93 -27.84
N LEU A 2 -0.41 32.08 -26.54
CA LEU A 2 0.42 31.47 -25.49
C LEU A 2 0.19 29.96 -25.54
N THR A 3 1.22 29.22 -25.92
CA THR A 3 1.32 27.78 -25.80
C THR A 3 1.04 27.39 -24.36
N ALA A 4 0.11 26.46 -24.18
CA ALA A 4 -0.22 25.83 -22.92
C ALA A 4 1.05 25.54 -22.11
N CYS A 5 1.18 26.17 -20.95
CA CYS A 5 2.06 25.66 -19.91
C CYS A 5 1.54 24.26 -19.63
N SER A 6 2.28 23.26 -20.11
CA SER A 6 2.05 21.86 -19.78
C SER A 6 2.01 21.80 -18.27
N ASP A 7 0.86 21.40 -17.74
CA ASP A 7 0.69 21.10 -16.34
C ASP A 7 1.89 20.26 -15.92
N PRO A 8 2.73 20.71 -14.96
CA PRO A 8 3.72 19.83 -14.39
C PRO A 8 2.88 18.82 -13.61
N SER A 9 2.48 17.73 -14.27
CA SER A 9 2.03 16.54 -13.55
C SER A 9 3.09 16.33 -12.50
N PRO A 10 2.76 16.43 -11.20
CA PRO A 10 3.75 16.29 -10.16
C PRO A 10 4.40 14.95 -10.45
N LEU A 11 5.73 14.97 -10.63
CA LEU A 11 6.52 13.76 -10.82
C LEU A 11 6.02 12.76 -9.78
N LYS A 12 5.46 11.62 -10.23
CA LYS A 12 4.94 10.59 -9.32
C LYS A 12 6.02 10.33 -8.29
N SER A 13 5.69 10.42 -7.00
CA SER A 13 6.70 10.23 -5.98
C SER A 13 7.21 8.79 -6.03
N ASP A 14 8.46 8.57 -5.60
CA ASP A 14 9.08 7.25 -5.58
C ASP A 14 8.25 6.21 -4.80
N ILE A 15 7.40 6.68 -3.87
CA ILE A 15 6.49 5.85 -3.10
C ILE A 15 5.42 5.23 -4.01
N GLU A 16 4.67 6.04 -4.75
CA GLU A 16 3.62 5.56 -5.64
C GLU A 16 4.19 4.67 -6.74
N VAL A 17 5.37 5.01 -7.28
CA VAL A 17 6.04 4.18 -8.28
C VAL A 17 6.29 2.78 -7.72
N LYS A 18 6.95 2.66 -6.57
CA LYS A 18 7.29 1.37 -5.96
C LYS A 18 6.05 0.57 -5.54
N ILE A 19 5.05 1.22 -4.94
CA ILE A 19 3.80 0.54 -4.55
C ILE A 19 3.04 0.02 -5.78
N ASN A 20 2.92 0.83 -6.82
CA ASN A 20 2.29 0.43 -8.08
C ASN A 20 3.03 -0.72 -8.76
N GLU A 21 4.36 -0.75 -8.71
CA GLU A 21 5.16 -1.85 -9.26
C GLU A 21 5.01 -3.15 -8.45
N LEU A 22 5.00 -3.06 -7.11
CA LEU A 22 4.88 -4.23 -6.24
C LEU A 22 3.50 -4.87 -6.36
N PHE A 23 2.43 -4.08 -6.26
CA PHE A 23 1.07 -4.61 -6.15
C PHE A 23 0.23 -4.40 -7.41
N GLY A 24 0.81 -3.91 -8.51
CA GLY A 24 0.07 -3.67 -9.75
C GLY A 24 -0.97 -2.55 -9.66
N THR A 25 -0.90 -1.71 -8.62
CA THR A 25 -1.84 -0.61 -8.39
C THR A 25 -1.59 0.56 -9.34
N LYS A 26 -2.48 1.55 -9.33
CA LYS A 26 -2.42 2.72 -10.22
C LYS A 26 -2.64 4.03 -9.47
N PHE A 27 -2.13 4.15 -8.24
CA PHE A 27 -2.21 5.39 -7.49
C PHE A 27 -1.43 6.50 -8.23
N GLY A 28 -2.08 7.66 -8.38
CA GLY A 28 -1.43 8.93 -8.71
C GLY A 28 -0.88 9.62 -7.46
N LEU A 29 -1.52 9.39 -6.31
CA LEU A 29 -1.08 9.84 -4.99
C LEU A 29 -1.57 8.86 -3.91
N LEU A 30 -0.68 8.47 -3.01
CA LEU A 30 -0.96 7.67 -1.84
C LEU A 30 -0.54 8.45 -0.60
N ASP A 31 -1.48 8.82 0.26
CA ASP A 31 -1.22 9.63 1.46
C ASP A 31 -1.61 8.94 2.77
N GLN A 32 -2.30 7.79 2.71
CA GLN A 32 -2.75 7.07 3.89
C GLN A 32 -2.56 5.56 3.75
N VAL A 33 -2.04 4.93 4.81
CA VAL A 33 -2.00 3.47 4.97
C VAL A 33 -2.65 3.10 6.29
N TYR A 34 -3.70 2.27 6.26
CA TYR A 34 -4.38 1.79 7.45
C TYR A 34 -4.09 0.31 7.68
N ILE A 35 -3.88 -0.09 8.93
CA ILE A 35 -3.91 -1.51 9.30
C ILE A 35 -5.20 -1.76 10.05
N GLN A 36 -5.99 -2.71 9.57
CA GLN A 36 -7.31 -3.04 10.08
C GLN A 36 -7.42 -4.51 10.44
N SER A 37 -8.23 -4.82 11.44
CA SER A 37 -8.65 -6.18 11.78
C SER A 37 -10.12 -6.15 12.16
N GLU A 38 -10.91 -7.09 11.61
CA GLU A 38 -12.34 -7.21 11.91
C GLU A 38 -13.13 -5.88 11.75
N GLY A 39 -12.77 -5.08 10.74
CA GLY A 39 -13.40 -3.78 10.45
C GLY A 39 -13.02 -2.64 11.41
N LYS A 40 -12.05 -2.85 12.32
CA LYS A 40 -11.49 -1.79 13.18
C LYS A 40 -10.11 -1.38 12.72
N THR A 41 -9.86 -0.08 12.64
CA THR A 41 -8.51 0.46 12.45
C THR A 41 -7.68 0.23 13.70
N LEU A 42 -6.60 -0.53 13.56
CA LEU A 42 -5.61 -0.77 14.61
C LEU A 42 -4.57 0.35 14.65
N THR A 43 -4.07 0.76 13.49
CA THR A 43 -3.12 1.86 13.36
C THR A 43 -3.18 2.52 11.98
N VAL A 44 -2.56 3.69 11.87
CA VAL A 44 -2.35 4.44 10.64
C VAL A 44 -0.86 4.68 10.48
N LEU A 45 -0.33 4.37 9.29
CA LEU A 45 1.07 4.55 8.93
C LEU A 45 1.21 5.61 7.84
N ASN A 46 2.36 6.28 7.84
CA ASN A 46 2.75 7.07 6.67
C ASN A 46 3.12 6.13 5.51
N PRO A 47 2.79 6.46 4.25
CA PRO A 47 3.17 5.65 3.10
C PRO A 47 4.67 5.38 2.98
N SER A 48 5.51 6.33 3.40
CA SER A 48 6.98 6.17 3.44
C SER A 48 7.44 5.14 4.47
N GLU A 49 6.83 5.11 5.65
CA GLU A 49 7.11 4.11 6.70
C GLU A 49 6.70 2.71 6.22
N PHE A 50 5.50 2.61 5.64
CA PHE A 50 5.00 1.35 5.09
C PHE A 50 5.94 0.81 3.99
N LEU A 51 6.37 1.67 3.07
CA LEU A 51 7.31 1.28 2.03
C LEU A 51 8.67 0.83 2.61
N GLY A 52 9.14 1.46 3.68
CA GLY A 52 10.34 1.04 4.41
C GLY A 52 10.25 -0.41 4.89
N TYR A 53 9.07 -0.86 5.34
CA TYR A 53 8.84 -2.24 5.73
C TYR A 53 8.81 -3.24 4.56
N LEU A 54 8.63 -2.74 3.34
CA LEU A 54 8.67 -3.53 2.10
C LEU A 54 10.07 -3.53 1.46
N GLU A 55 11.03 -2.76 1.97
CA GLU A 55 12.39 -2.80 1.45
C GLU A 55 13.03 -4.17 1.67
N GLY A 56 13.46 -4.79 0.56
CA GLY A 56 13.99 -6.16 0.57
C GLY A 56 12.92 -7.25 0.62
N ALA A 57 11.64 -6.91 0.42
CA ALA A 57 10.57 -7.88 0.34
C ALA A 57 10.76 -8.83 -0.85
N GLU A 58 10.80 -10.13 -0.56
CA GLU A 58 10.95 -11.17 -1.57
C GLU A 58 9.60 -11.57 -2.12
N LYS A 59 9.46 -11.53 -3.45
CA LYS A 59 8.27 -12.02 -4.15
C LYS A 59 8.16 -13.53 -3.97
N THR A 60 6.99 -13.98 -3.54
CA THR A 60 6.66 -15.40 -3.39
C THR A 60 5.50 -15.77 -4.32
N ALA A 61 5.42 -17.04 -4.74
CA ALA A 61 4.26 -17.53 -5.46
C ALA A 61 3.03 -17.39 -4.55
N GLY A 62 1.99 -16.71 -5.05
CA GLY A 62 0.79 -16.43 -4.29
C GLY A 62 -0.09 -17.67 -4.16
N GLU A 63 -0.46 -18.00 -2.94
CA GLU A 63 -1.74 -18.67 -2.69
C GLU A 63 -2.72 -17.57 -2.29
N GLU A 64 -3.95 -17.64 -2.79
CA GLU A 64 -5.03 -16.72 -2.39
C GLU A 64 -5.36 -17.01 -0.91
N ILE A 65 -4.71 -16.28 -0.01
CA ILE A 65 -4.87 -16.44 1.43
C ILE A 65 -5.52 -15.18 1.97
N THR A 66 -6.79 -15.30 2.35
CA THR A 66 -7.52 -14.27 3.08
C THR A 66 -6.98 -14.20 4.51
N GLY A 67 -6.27 -13.11 4.84
CA GLY A 67 -5.83 -12.80 6.20
C GLY A 67 -6.93 -12.12 7.01
N ALA A 68 -6.93 -12.29 8.34
CA ALA A 68 -7.83 -11.56 9.24
C ALA A 68 -7.49 -10.06 9.35
N ILE A 69 -6.26 -9.69 8.95
CA ILE A 69 -5.75 -8.33 8.94
C ILE A 69 -5.68 -7.83 7.50
N VAL A 70 -6.17 -6.61 7.31
CA VAL A 70 -6.19 -5.93 6.01
C VAL A 70 -5.39 -4.64 6.12
N ILE A 71 -4.48 -4.43 5.18
CA ILE A 71 -3.73 -3.19 5.01
C ILE A 71 -4.42 -2.41 3.88
N VAL A 72 -5.00 -1.27 4.21
CA VAL A 72 -5.72 -0.43 3.24
C VAL A 72 -4.83 0.72 2.80
N LEU A 73 -4.45 0.72 1.53
CA LEU A 73 -3.76 1.83 0.88
C LEU A 73 -4.81 2.80 0.33
N LYS A 74 -4.69 4.10 0.60
CA LYS A 74 -5.75 5.05 0.28
C LYS A 74 -5.24 6.44 -0.09
N THR A 75 -5.90 7.05 -1.07
CA THR A 75 -5.90 8.49 -1.30
C THR A 75 -7.04 9.13 -0.52
N SER A 76 -6.74 10.09 0.34
CA SER A 76 -7.74 10.86 1.08
C SER A 76 -8.74 11.56 0.16
N SER A 77 -9.94 11.85 0.67
CA SER A 77 -11.01 12.45 -0.15
C SER A 77 -10.62 13.85 -0.66
N GLU A 78 -9.86 14.58 0.15
CA GLU A 78 -9.32 15.90 -0.12
C GLU A 78 -8.33 15.90 -1.29
N MET A 79 -7.67 14.76 -1.53
CA MET A 79 -6.59 14.63 -2.51
C MET A 79 -6.97 13.79 -3.74
N LYS A 80 -8.24 13.39 -3.87
CA LYS A 80 -8.74 12.55 -4.98
C LYS A 80 -8.44 13.11 -6.37
N GLU A 81 -8.35 14.43 -6.52
CA GLU A 81 -8.04 15.05 -7.81
C GLU A 81 -6.65 14.67 -8.34
N TYR A 82 -5.74 14.26 -7.45
CA TYR A 82 -4.37 13.85 -7.76
C TYR A 82 -4.20 12.34 -7.98
N SER A 83 -5.25 11.53 -7.77
CA SER A 83 -5.23 10.07 -7.98
C SER A 83 -6.54 9.61 -8.61
N LYS A 84 -6.65 9.71 -9.94
CA LYS A 84 -7.92 9.54 -10.66
C LYS A 84 -8.20 8.08 -11.01
N GLU A 85 -7.15 7.31 -11.22
CA GLU A 85 -7.22 5.92 -11.70
C GLU A 85 -7.58 4.96 -10.58
N GLN A 86 -7.08 5.23 -9.36
CA GLN A 86 -7.30 4.41 -8.18
C GLN A 86 -7.15 5.26 -6.92
N THR A 87 -8.05 5.08 -5.96
CA THR A 87 -8.03 5.80 -4.68
C THR A 87 -8.00 4.88 -3.47
N ILE A 88 -8.11 3.57 -3.68
CA ILE A 88 -8.09 2.57 -2.61
C ILE A 88 -7.56 1.23 -3.14
N GLU A 89 -6.85 0.49 -2.30
CA GLU A 89 -6.43 -0.89 -2.49
C GLU A 89 -6.43 -1.57 -1.12
N GLU A 90 -6.83 -2.85 -1.07
CA GLU A 90 -6.80 -3.65 0.15
C GLU A 90 -5.83 -4.82 -0.03
N LEU A 91 -4.86 -4.90 0.88
CA LEU A 91 -3.87 -5.98 0.92
C LEU A 91 -4.14 -6.87 2.12
N SER A 92 -4.14 -8.19 1.93
CA SER A 92 -4.27 -9.16 3.00
C SER A 92 -2.93 -9.39 3.69
N PHE A 93 -2.91 -9.39 5.02
CA PHE A 93 -1.74 -9.82 5.80
C PHE A 93 -1.93 -11.23 6.37
N VAL A 94 -1.10 -12.15 5.91
CA VAL A 94 -1.08 -13.55 6.36
C VAL A 94 -0.10 -13.67 7.52
N THR A 95 -0.63 -13.81 8.74
CA THR A 95 0.19 -13.83 9.96
C THR A 95 1.19 -14.99 9.99
N ASP A 96 0.75 -16.20 9.63
CA ASP A 96 1.55 -17.43 9.78
C ASP A 96 2.85 -17.37 8.96
N ASN A 97 2.76 -16.82 7.75
CA ASN A 97 3.88 -16.74 6.82
C ASN A 97 4.48 -15.34 6.71
N LYS A 98 3.92 -14.36 7.44
CA LYS A 98 4.32 -12.94 7.40
C LYS A 98 4.35 -12.42 5.96
N LEU A 99 3.25 -12.63 5.25
CA LEU A 99 3.08 -12.23 3.85
C LEU A 99 2.08 -11.09 3.73
N ILE A 100 2.34 -10.17 2.80
CA ILE A 100 1.37 -9.19 2.31
C ILE A 100 1.00 -9.58 0.90
N CYS A 101 -0.29 -9.76 0.66
CA CYS A 101 -0.82 -10.24 -0.60
C CYS A 101 -1.90 -9.29 -1.16
N ASN A 102 -1.92 -9.12 -2.47
CA ASN A 102 -3.11 -8.69 -3.21
C ASN A 102 -3.62 -9.86 -4.07
N GLU A 103 -4.54 -9.58 -5.00
CA GLU A 103 -5.10 -10.59 -5.92
C GLU A 103 -4.02 -11.31 -6.75
N ASP A 104 -2.94 -10.61 -7.12
CA ASP A 104 -1.95 -11.10 -8.09
C ASP A 104 -0.63 -11.57 -7.44
N TYR A 105 -0.22 -10.95 -6.33
CA TYR A 105 1.13 -11.03 -5.80
C TYR A 105 1.16 -11.12 -4.28
N CYS A 106 2.12 -11.90 -3.77
CA CYS A 106 2.45 -11.97 -2.36
C CYS A 106 3.93 -11.64 -2.14
N TYR A 107 4.20 -10.92 -1.05
CA TYR A 107 5.53 -10.48 -0.66
C TYR A 107 5.78 -10.82 0.79
N LYS A 108 6.98 -11.35 1.07
CA LYS A 108 7.42 -11.53 2.46
C LYS A 108 7.76 -10.19 3.06
N THR A 109 7.11 -9.86 4.18
CA THR A 109 7.35 -8.58 4.85
C THR A 109 8.63 -8.61 5.69
N SER A 110 9.16 -7.42 6.00
CA SER A 110 10.16 -7.27 7.06
C SER A 110 9.67 -7.80 8.40
N LYS A 111 10.62 -8.21 9.25
CA LYS A 111 10.33 -8.64 10.62
C LYS A 111 9.66 -7.52 11.43
N GLU A 112 10.06 -6.28 11.21
CA GLU A 112 9.57 -5.11 11.94
C GLU A 112 8.07 -4.89 11.75
N LEU A 113 7.55 -5.02 10.52
CA LEU A 113 6.12 -4.90 10.28
C LEU A 113 5.34 -6.08 10.84
N ALA A 114 5.90 -7.29 10.77
CA ALA A 114 5.27 -8.45 11.40
C ALA A 114 5.16 -8.27 12.92
N ASP A 115 6.25 -7.84 13.57
CA ASP A 115 6.29 -7.60 15.02
C ASP A 115 5.33 -6.45 15.41
N LEU A 116 5.25 -5.38 14.61
CA LEU A 116 4.27 -4.30 14.79
C LEU A 116 2.85 -4.85 14.74
N ILE A 117 2.48 -5.59 13.70
CA ILE A 117 1.14 -6.14 13.53
C ILE A 117 0.79 -7.12 14.65
N GLU A 118 1.72 -7.97 15.07
CA GLU A 118 1.54 -8.90 16.19
C GLU A 118 1.31 -8.15 17.51
N SER A 119 1.94 -6.98 17.72
CA SER A 119 1.76 -6.15 18.92
C SER A 119 0.42 -5.40 18.98
N LEU A 120 -0.29 -5.31 17.85
CA LEU A 120 -1.58 -4.60 17.73
C LEU A 120 -2.79 -5.54 17.92
N LYS A 121 -2.56 -6.85 18.05
CA LYS A 121 -3.56 -7.86 18.38
C LYS A 121 -3.78 -7.97 19.89
#